data_AF-A0A935GJ99-F1
#
_entry.id   AF-A0A935GJ99-F1
#
_cell.length_a   1.000
_cell.length_b   1.000
_cell.length_c   1.000
_cell.angle_alpha   90.00
_cell.angle_beta   90.00
_cell.angle_gamma   90.00
#
_symmetry.space_group_name_H-M   'P 1'
#
loop_
_entity.id
_entity.type
_entity.pdbx_description
1 polymer ?
#
loop_
_entity_poly.entity_id
_entity_poly.type
_entity_poly.pdbx_seq_one_letter_code
_entity_poly.pdbx_strand_id
1 'polypeptide(L)' 'MKTIMTAAAALAAAFWLGGCTEIAQEPGKSYAGKEDAKPYAGDQFKGDKAKWEVALAERSQKQDDYRPHSAADKK' A
#
# COMPACT_ATOMS: atom_id res chain seq x y z
N MET A 1 48.52 8.22 -12.61
CA MET A 1 47.22 8.63 -13.19
C MET A 1 46.35 7.45 -13.59
N LYS A 2 46.81 6.53 -14.46
CA LYS A 2 46.01 5.38 -14.92
C LYS A 2 45.48 4.49 -13.79
N THR A 3 46.30 4.21 -12.78
CA THR A 3 45.94 3.41 -11.59
C THR A 3 44.86 4.07 -10.72
N ILE A 4 44.85 5.41 -10.67
CA ILE A 4 43.88 6.18 -9.88
C ILE A 4 42.52 6.18 -10.61
N MET A 5 42.52 6.33 -11.94
CA MET A 5 41.29 6.26 -12.74
C MET A 5 40.65 4.86 -12.71
N THR A 6 41.45 3.79 -12.75
CA THR A 6 40.94 2.43 -12.61
C THR A 6 40.34 2.18 -11.23
N ALA A 7 40.95 2.72 -10.16
CA ALA A 7 40.42 2.60 -8.81
C ALA A 7 39.10 3.37 -8.63
N ALA A 8 39.02 4.59 -9.18
CA ALA A 8 37.80 5.39 -9.14
C ALA A 8 36.65 4.73 -9.91
N ALA A 9 36.92 4.15 -11.08
CA ALA A 9 35.92 3.42 -11.86
C ALA A 9 35.41 2.16 -11.14
N ALA A 10 36.32 1.41 -10.50
CA ALA A 10 35.95 0.23 -9.71
C ALA A 10 35.07 0.60 -8.50
N LEU A 11 35.39 1.69 -7.82
CA LEU A 11 34.60 2.17 -6.68
C LEU A 11 33.19 2.60 -7.11
N ALA A 12 33.08 3.35 -8.21
CA ALA A 12 31.78 3.78 -8.75
C ALA A 12 30.90 2.60 -9.16
N ALA A 13 31.49 1.56 -9.78
CA ALA A 13 30.77 0.34 -10.13
C ALA A 13 30.26 -0.40 -8.88
N ALA A 14 31.05 -0.46 -7.80
CA ALA A 14 30.62 -1.07 -6.54
C ALA A 14 29.43 -0.34 -5.90
N PHE A 15 29.39 1.00 -5.95
CA PHE A 15 28.26 1.78 -5.45
C PHE A 15 26.99 1.58 -6.29
N TRP A 16 27.11 1.45 -7.62
CA TRP A 16 25.97 1.17 -8.51
C TRP A 16 25.36 -0.21 -8.27
N LEU A 17 26.19 -1.20 -7.92
CA LEU A 17 25.74 -2.58 -7.65
C LEU A 17 25.22 -2.78 -6.21
N GLY A 18 25.47 -1.81 -5.30
CA GLY A 18 25.06 -1.87 -3.89
C GLY A 18 23.60 -1.47 -3.59
N GLY A 19 22.78 -1.24 -4.62
CA GLY A 19 21.39 -0.77 -4.48
C GLY A 19 20.42 -1.78 -3.85
N CYS A 20 20.79 -3.05 -3.73
CA CYS A 20 19.94 -4.11 -3.15
C CYS A 20 20.28 -4.39 -1.68
N THR A 21 20.59 -3.36 -0.89
CA THR A 21 20.81 -3.49 0.56
C THR A 21 19.52 -3.31 1.37
N GLU A 22 18.36 -3.38 0.72
CA GLU A 22 17.11 -3.41 1.48
C GLU A 22 17.13 -4.63 2.40
N ILE A 23 16.85 -4.39 3.68
CA ILE A 23 16.54 -5.46 4.60
C ILE A 23 15.34 -6.17 3.99
N ALA A 24 15.49 -7.47 3.72
CA ALA A 24 14.38 -8.29 3.24
C ALA A 24 13.14 -7.96 4.08
N GLN A 25 12.07 -7.53 3.42
CA GLN A 25 10.75 -7.52 4.04
C GLN A 25 10.27 -8.97 4.18
N GLU A 26 11.04 -9.79 4.90
CA GLU A 26 10.53 -10.99 5.54
C GLU A 26 9.22 -10.59 6.18
N PRO A 27 8.13 -11.34 5.96
CA PRO A 27 6.81 -10.97 6.48
C PRO A 27 6.99 -10.66 7.96
N GLY A 28 6.94 -9.36 8.26
CA GLY A 28 7.30 -8.84 9.57
C GLY A 28 6.53 -9.66 10.59
N LYS A 29 7.22 -10.16 11.62
CA LYS A 29 6.69 -11.08 12.64
C LYS A 29 5.19 -10.94 12.75
N SER A 30 4.44 -12.06 12.61
CA SER A 30 2.98 -12.11 12.73
C SER A 30 2.55 -11.07 13.75
N TYR A 31 1.81 -10.05 13.30
CA TYR A 31 1.53 -8.83 14.06
C TYR A 31 1.35 -9.13 15.55
N ALA A 32 2.36 -8.75 16.35
CA ALA A 32 2.43 -9.09 17.77
C ALA A 32 1.60 -8.13 18.65
N GLY A 33 0.79 -7.28 18.02
CA GLY A 33 -0.08 -6.30 18.67
C GLY A 33 -1.42 -6.88 19.11
N LYS A 34 -2.27 -6.01 19.64
CA LYS A 34 -3.67 -6.35 19.95
C LYS A 34 -4.43 -6.57 18.65
N GLU A 35 -5.45 -7.44 18.68
CA GLU A 35 -6.32 -7.63 17.52
C GLU A 35 -6.84 -6.29 16.99
N ASP A 36 -6.77 -6.09 15.68
CA ASP A 36 -7.24 -4.86 15.06
C ASP A 36 -8.75 -4.69 15.30
N ALA A 37 -9.15 -3.46 15.65
CA ALA A 37 -10.55 -3.13 15.76
C ALA A 37 -11.23 -3.37 14.41
N LYS A 38 -12.38 -4.06 14.43
CA LYS A 38 -13.19 -4.25 13.22
C LYS A 38 -13.57 -2.86 12.66
N PRO A 39 -13.61 -2.67 11.34
CA PRO A 39 -13.87 -1.36 10.73
C PRO A 39 -15.28 -0.82 11.05
N TYR A 40 -16.18 -1.68 11.51
CA TYR A 40 -17.52 -1.34 11.98
C TYR A 40 -17.64 -1.17 13.51
N ALA A 41 -16.55 -1.28 14.26
CA ALA A 41 -16.58 -1.25 15.73
C ALA A 41 -16.75 0.15 16.33
N GLY A 42 -16.44 1.22 15.58
CA GLY A 42 -16.56 2.60 16.04
C GLY A 42 -18.00 3.14 16.06
N ASP A 43 -18.18 4.35 16.58
CA ASP A 43 -19.49 4.97 16.84
C ASP A 43 -20.38 5.14 15.60
N GLN A 44 -19.78 5.26 14.42
CA GLN A 44 -20.49 5.41 13.15
C GLN A 44 -21.37 4.19 12.83
N PHE A 45 -20.88 2.99 13.14
CA PHE A 45 -21.59 1.73 12.83
C PHE A 45 -21.98 0.95 14.10
N LYS A 46 -21.42 1.29 15.26
CA LYS A 46 -21.77 0.69 16.57
C LYS A 46 -21.70 -0.83 16.59
N GLY A 47 -20.76 -1.42 15.86
CA GLY A 47 -20.62 -2.87 15.71
C GLY A 47 -21.46 -3.48 14.58
N ASP A 48 -22.28 -2.70 13.87
CA ASP A 48 -23.16 -3.19 12.82
C ASP A 48 -22.39 -3.41 11.49
N LYS A 49 -21.96 -4.66 11.30
CA LYS A 49 -21.25 -5.08 10.09
C LYS A 49 -22.09 -4.89 8.83
N ALA A 50 -23.39 -5.17 8.88
CA ALA A 50 -24.25 -5.09 7.69
C ALA A 50 -24.38 -3.65 7.19
N LYS A 51 -24.58 -2.69 8.11
CA LYS A 51 -24.59 -1.26 7.76
C LYS A 51 -23.25 -0.80 7.19
N TRP A 52 -22.14 -1.29 7.73
CA TRP A 52 -20.82 -0.98 7.21
C TRP A 52 -20.61 -1.54 5.79
N GLU A 53 -21.02 -2.77 5.51
CA GLU A 53 -20.92 -3.38 4.18
C GLU A 53 -21.76 -2.64 3.14
N VAL A 54 -22.98 -2.23 3.50
CA VAL A 54 -23.82 -1.39 2.61
C VAL A 54 -23.14 -0.05 2.31
N ALA A 55 -22.65 0.66 3.33
CA ALA A 55 -21.95 1.93 3.15
C ALA A 55 -20.65 1.78 2.36
N LEU A 56 -19.95 0.65 2.51
CA LEU A 56 -18.75 0.32 1.73
C LEU A 56 -19.10 0.12 0.24
N ALA A 57 -20.15 -0.62 -0.05
CA ALA A 57 -20.62 -0.85 -1.43
C ALA A 57 -21.05 0.48 -2.09
N GLU A 58 -21.83 1.30 -1.40
CA GLU A 58 -22.23 2.63 -1.90
C GLU A 58 -21.04 3.54 -2.19
N ARG A 59 -20.01 3.50 -1.34
CA ARG A 59 -18.79 4.27 -1.56
C ARG A 59 -18.03 3.78 -2.78
N SER A 60 -17.87 2.46 -2.92
CA SER A 60 -17.20 1.85 -4.09
C SER A 60 -17.83 2.31 -5.40
N GLN A 61 -19.17 2.43 -5.44
CA GLN A 61 -19.89 2.90 -6.63
C GLN A 61 -19.57 4.36 -7.03
N LYS A 62 -19.14 5.19 -6.08
CA LYS A 62 -18.79 6.60 -6.31
C LYS A 62 -17.31 6.82 -6.59
N GLN A 63 -16.49 5.79 -6.43
CA GLN A 63 -15.03 5.81 -6.64
C GLN A 63 -14.59 4.92 -7.79
N ASP A 64 -15.56 4.42 -8.58
CA ASP A 64 -15.29 3.60 -9.77
C ASP A 64 -15.28 4.49 -11.01
N ASP A 65 -14.08 4.82 -11.47
CA ASP A 65 -13.85 5.65 -12.66
C ASP A 65 -14.18 4.92 -13.97
N TYR A 66 -14.31 3.58 -13.93
CA TYR A 66 -14.72 2.77 -15.08
C TYR A 66 -16.23 2.64 -15.20
N ARG A 67 -16.98 3.18 -14.24
CA ARG A 67 -18.44 3.15 -14.28
C ARG A 67 -18.91 4.03 -15.44
N PRO A 68 -19.69 3.48 -16.39
CA PRO A 68 -20.15 4.26 -17.53
C PRO A 68 -20.89 5.52 -17.04
N HIS A 69 -20.50 6.71 -17.52
CA HIS A 69 -21.12 7.98 -17.14
C HIS A 69 -22.66 7.95 -17.23
N SER A 70 -23.23 7.19 -18.17
CA SER A 70 -24.67 7.01 -18.35
C SER A 70 -25.41 6.27 -17.23
N ALA A 71 -24.71 5.63 -16.30
CA ALA A 71 -25.27 5.01 -15.09
C ALA A 71 -25.22 5.94 -13.87
N ALA A 72 -24.41 7.01 -13.92
CA ALA A 72 -24.33 8.03 -12.86
C ALA A 72 -25.43 9.11 -12.99
N ASP A 73 -25.94 9.32 -14.20
CA ASP A 73 -26.86 10.43 -14.54
C ASP A 73 -28.36 10.09 -14.43
N LYS A 74 -28.73 8.90 -13.94
CA LYS A 74 -30.14 8.45 -13.86
C LYS A 74 -30.80 8.62 -12.49
N LYS A 75 -30.32 9.55 -11.66
CA LYS A 75 -30.92 9.78 -10.33
C LYS A 75 -31.47 11.18 -10.18
#